data_AF-A0A9C9PL87-F1
#
_entry.id   AF-A0A9C9PL87-F1
#
_cell.length_a   1.000
_cell.length_b   1.000
_cell.length_c   1.000
_cell.angle_alpha   90.00
_cell.angle_beta   90.00
_cell.angle_gamma   90.00
#
_symmetry.space_group_name_H-M   'P 1'
#
loop_
_entity.id
_entity.type
_entity.pdbx_description
1 polymer ?
#
loop_
_entity_poly.entity_id
_entity_poly.type
_entity_poly.pdbx_seq_one_letter_code
_entity_poly.pdbx_strand_id
1 'polypeptide(L)'
;MTGKQNYFPPLIFKTSKTYIKETLKIYIVLGDLVPPPEDCNSMTRKSRKPRISHPVYYFIVEGCTEENYIRLLKTIYRKPGKIKNCEGGSAKNVLEEAQKLIQKNGDDCSGYVIWFDEDTYYPNDFNLKNKLTARTDTEVYVTQPCVESWLLAHFQEINLNSPIKCHEYEKALDHPDRIPNYKKSDCQLLKRYIKAQQIETAIKHYPEIGKIPQKFKNT
;
A
#
# COMPACT_ATOMS: atom_id res chain seq x y z
N MET A 1 2.14 53.83 20.58
CA MET A 1 1.36 52.59 20.48
C MET A 1 0.76 52.51 19.09
N THR A 2 1.40 51.76 18.19
CA THR A 2 0.86 51.47 16.85
C THR A 2 1.21 50.01 16.55
N GLY A 3 0.20 49.15 16.68
CA GLY A 3 0.32 47.72 16.45
C GLY A 3 0.57 47.45 14.97
N LYS A 4 1.69 46.81 14.66
CA LYS A 4 1.95 46.27 13.33
C LYS A 4 1.01 45.09 13.11
N GLN A 5 -0.02 45.29 12.27
CA GLN A 5 -0.74 44.18 11.63
C GLN A 5 0.23 43.46 10.71
N ASN A 6 0.62 42.24 11.11
CA ASN A 6 1.32 41.33 10.22
C ASN A 6 0.31 40.82 9.18
N TYR A 7 0.28 41.48 8.02
CA TYR A 7 -0.31 40.95 6.81
C TYR A 7 0.49 39.69 6.41
N PHE A 8 -0.05 38.52 6.70
CA PHE A 8 0.38 37.30 6.03
C PHE A 8 -0.12 37.38 4.58
N PRO A 9 0.76 37.23 3.57
CA PRO A 9 0.31 37.17 2.20
C PRO A 9 -0.57 35.91 2.02
N PRO A 10 -1.58 35.94 1.13
CA PRO A 10 -2.31 34.73 0.79
C PRO A 10 -1.31 33.70 0.27
N LEU A 11 -1.20 32.57 0.97
CA LEU A 11 -0.47 31.40 0.50
C LEU A 11 -1.19 30.93 -0.78
N ILE A 12 -0.66 31.38 -1.91
CA ILE A 12 -0.97 30.85 -3.23
C ILE A 12 -0.62 29.37 -3.17
N PHE A 13 -1.64 28.51 -3.00
CA PHE A 13 -1.53 27.07 -3.16
C PHE A 13 -1.14 26.80 -4.61
N LYS A 14 0.16 26.73 -4.87
CA LYS A 14 0.71 26.16 -6.10
C LYS A 14 0.42 24.66 -6.08
N THR A 15 -0.71 24.32 -6.66
CA THR A 15 -1.04 23.00 -7.18
C THR A 15 0.15 22.45 -7.99
N SER A 16 0.88 21.45 -7.45
CA SER A 16 1.84 20.68 -8.25
C SER A 16 2.19 19.30 -7.63
N LYS A 17 1.51 18.26 -8.14
CA LYS A 17 2.09 16.99 -8.61
C LYS A 17 3.08 16.23 -7.68
N THR A 18 2.73 15.92 -6.43
CA THR A 18 3.66 15.17 -5.55
C THR A 18 3.05 14.04 -4.69
N TYR A 19 1.86 13.53 -4.97
CA TYR A 19 1.21 12.56 -4.05
C TYR A 19 0.79 11.22 -4.68
N ILE A 20 1.37 10.86 -5.82
CA ILE A 20 0.79 9.77 -6.62
C ILE A 20 1.84 8.72 -6.99
N LYS A 21 2.23 7.90 -6.00
CA LYS A 21 3.36 6.95 -6.13
C LYS A 21 3.22 5.63 -5.34
N GLU A 22 2.07 5.33 -4.77
CA GLU A 22 2.05 4.57 -3.52
C GLU A 22 1.49 3.13 -3.65
N THR A 23 0.48 2.87 -4.50
CA THR A 23 -0.13 1.53 -4.60
C THR A 23 0.69 0.49 -5.39
N LEU A 24 1.51 0.91 -6.36
CA LEU A 24 2.42 0.01 -7.12
C LEU A 24 3.61 -0.50 -6.31
N LYS A 25 3.97 0.20 -5.25
CA LYS A 25 5.17 -0.17 -4.49
C LYS A 25 4.91 -1.39 -3.58
N ILE A 26 3.66 -1.70 -3.23
CA ILE A 26 3.27 -2.98 -2.60
C ILE A 26 3.54 -4.14 -3.57
N TYR A 27 3.23 -3.95 -4.85
CA TYR A 27 3.55 -4.90 -5.92
C TYR A 27 5.07 -5.11 -6.04
N ILE A 28 5.87 -4.05 -5.98
CA ILE A 28 7.34 -4.12 -6.08
C ILE A 28 8.00 -4.74 -4.83
N VAL A 29 7.54 -4.41 -3.63
CA VAL A 29 7.99 -5.06 -2.38
C VAL A 29 7.70 -6.56 -2.41
N LEU A 30 6.67 -7.01 -3.17
CA LEU A 30 6.34 -8.43 -3.31
C LEU A 30 6.95 -9.07 -4.58
N GLY A 31 7.22 -8.30 -5.63
CA GLY A 31 7.75 -8.76 -6.92
C GLY A 31 9.28 -8.82 -7.01
N ASP A 32 9.99 -7.82 -6.47
CA ASP A 32 11.46 -7.66 -6.62
C ASP A 32 12.28 -8.35 -5.50
N LEU A 33 11.65 -9.14 -4.62
CA LEU A 33 12.38 -10.01 -3.70
C LEU A 33 12.90 -11.23 -4.47
N VAL A 34 13.96 -11.06 -5.24
CA VAL A 34 14.60 -12.12 -6.04
C VAL A 34 14.81 -13.39 -5.20
N PRO A 35 14.36 -14.59 -5.64
CA PRO A 35 14.76 -15.83 -4.99
C PRO A 35 16.28 -16.02 -5.14
N PRO A 36 17.00 -16.56 -4.15
CA PRO A 36 18.38 -16.95 -4.35
C PRO A 36 18.45 -17.93 -5.54
N PRO A 37 19.53 -17.89 -6.34
CA PRO A 37 19.71 -18.82 -7.45
C PRO A 37 19.61 -20.26 -6.93
N GLU A 38 18.87 -21.10 -7.66
CA GLU A 38 18.81 -22.53 -7.38
C GLU A 38 20.18 -23.14 -7.66
N ASP A 39 20.97 -23.30 -6.60
CA ASP A 39 22.21 -24.08 -6.65
C ASP A 39 21.92 -25.54 -6.26
N CYS A 40 21.82 -26.35 -7.32
CA CYS A 40 22.40 -27.67 -7.52
C CYS A 40 22.08 -28.84 -6.55
N ASN A 41 21.66 -29.94 -7.18
CA ASN A 41 21.87 -31.31 -6.72
C ASN A 41 23.27 -31.52 -6.14
N SER A 42 23.38 -31.89 -4.85
CA SER A 42 24.18 -33.05 -4.43
C SER A 42 23.79 -33.49 -3.02
N MET A 43 23.61 -34.80 -2.87
CA MET A 43 23.28 -35.46 -1.61
C MET A 43 24.45 -35.36 -0.63
N THR A 44 24.24 -34.79 0.55
CA THR A 44 24.91 -35.15 1.81
C THR A 44 24.14 -34.56 3.00
N ARG A 45 23.89 -35.38 4.02
CA ARG A 45 23.12 -35.05 5.22
C ARG A 45 23.93 -34.08 6.11
N LYS A 46 23.86 -32.77 5.84
CA LYS A 46 24.49 -31.72 6.67
C LYS A 46 23.58 -31.35 7.85
N SER A 47 24.21 -31.06 8.99
CA SER A 47 23.55 -30.55 10.20
C SER A 47 22.57 -29.42 9.86
N ARG A 48 21.42 -29.36 10.56
CA ARG A 48 20.42 -28.30 10.38
C ARG A 48 21.11 -26.96 10.58
N LYS A 49 21.39 -26.26 9.48
CA LYS A 49 21.79 -24.85 9.50
C LYS A 49 20.75 -24.08 10.33
N PRO A 50 21.15 -23.12 11.18
CA PRO A 50 20.18 -22.24 11.85
C PRO A 50 19.27 -21.66 10.77
N ARG A 51 17.94 -21.72 10.99
CA ARG A 51 16.97 -21.10 10.09
C ARG A 51 17.33 -19.62 10.00
N ILE A 52 17.85 -19.20 8.85
CA ILE A 52 17.96 -17.79 8.51
C ILE A 52 16.53 -17.25 8.60
N SER A 53 16.25 -16.45 9.63
CA SER A 53 14.97 -15.77 9.79
C SER A 53 14.80 -14.93 8.54
N HIS A 54 13.87 -15.33 7.67
CA HIS A 54 13.65 -14.56 6.46
C HIS A 54 13.22 -13.16 6.89
N PRO A 55 13.79 -12.10 6.32
CA PRO A 55 13.36 -10.74 6.58
C PRO A 55 11.83 -10.67 6.30
N VAL A 56 11.03 -10.27 7.29
CA VAL A 56 9.56 -10.19 7.15
C VAL A 56 9.13 -8.73 7.10
N TYR A 57 8.53 -8.31 5.99
CA TYR A 57 7.83 -7.02 5.91
C TYR A 57 6.59 -7.04 6.81
N TYR A 58 6.33 -5.91 7.45
CA TYR A 58 5.07 -5.64 8.15
C TYR A 58 4.19 -4.71 7.32
N PHE A 59 3.02 -5.19 6.93
CA PHE A 59 1.99 -4.38 6.30
C PHE A 59 1.02 -3.91 7.38
N ILE A 60 0.88 -2.61 7.58
CA ILE A 60 -0.05 -1.99 8.52
C ILE A 60 -1.10 -1.30 7.68
N VAL A 61 -2.35 -1.78 7.74
CA VAL A 61 -3.40 -1.37 6.82
C VAL A 61 -4.64 -0.90 7.54
N GLU A 62 -5.38 -0.01 6.89
CA GLU A 62 -6.62 0.55 7.40
C GLU A 62 -7.67 -0.52 7.69
N GLY A 63 -8.05 -1.32 6.69
CA GLY A 63 -9.18 -2.22 6.81
C GLY A 63 -9.04 -3.56 6.11
N CYS A 64 -10.19 -4.23 5.98
CA CYS A 64 -10.30 -5.57 5.41
C CYS A 64 -9.95 -5.62 3.92
N THR A 65 -10.27 -4.58 3.16
CA THR A 65 -10.07 -4.58 1.71
C THR A 65 -8.58 -4.64 1.36
N GLU A 66 -7.76 -3.80 1.99
CA GLU A 66 -6.30 -3.77 1.85
C GLU A 66 -5.67 -5.07 2.34
N GLU A 67 -6.09 -5.57 3.50
CA GLU A 67 -5.62 -6.84 4.05
C GLU A 67 -5.86 -7.99 3.07
N ASN A 68 -7.08 -8.07 2.51
CA ASN A 68 -7.46 -9.10 1.56
C ASN A 68 -6.65 -8.98 0.26
N TYR A 69 -6.42 -7.75 -0.19
CA TYR A 69 -5.59 -7.50 -1.37
C TYR A 69 -4.13 -7.92 -1.12
N ILE A 70 -3.52 -7.59 0.02
CA ILE A 70 -2.16 -8.05 0.35
C ILE A 70 -2.09 -9.58 0.45
N ARG A 71 -3.10 -10.23 1.04
CA ARG A 71 -3.18 -11.70 1.09
C ARG A 71 -3.22 -12.32 -0.30
N LEU A 72 -3.96 -11.70 -1.23
CA LEU A 72 -3.96 -12.09 -2.65
C LEU A 72 -2.57 -11.94 -3.26
N LEU A 73 -1.92 -10.77 -3.13
CA LEU A 73 -0.59 -10.54 -3.70
C LEU A 73 0.45 -11.51 -3.13
N LYS A 74 0.45 -11.75 -1.81
CA LYS A 74 1.33 -12.75 -1.19
C LYS A 74 1.13 -14.15 -1.76
N THR A 75 -0.10 -14.50 -2.14
CA THR A 75 -0.41 -15.79 -2.80
C THR A 75 0.13 -15.82 -4.23
N ILE A 76 -0.08 -14.75 -5.00
CA ILE A 76 0.39 -14.64 -6.39
C ILE A 76 1.92 -14.68 -6.45
N TYR A 77 2.61 -13.90 -5.63
CA TYR A 77 4.08 -13.75 -5.65
C TYR A 77 4.81 -14.68 -4.68
N ARG A 78 4.08 -15.52 -3.94
CA ARG A 78 4.61 -16.49 -2.96
C ARG A 78 5.55 -15.86 -1.93
N LYS A 79 5.19 -14.68 -1.40
CA LYS A 79 6.01 -13.94 -0.43
C LYS A 79 5.46 -13.99 0.99
N PRO A 80 6.33 -14.18 2.00
CA PRO A 80 5.95 -14.03 3.40
C PRO A 80 5.79 -12.54 3.75
N GLY A 81 5.04 -12.27 4.82
CA GLY A 81 4.76 -10.91 5.29
C GLY A 81 3.75 -10.96 6.43
N LYS A 82 3.92 -10.11 7.43
CA LYS A 82 2.95 -9.96 8.52
C LYS A 82 2.00 -8.83 8.18
N ILE A 83 0.72 -8.99 8.50
CA ILE A 83 -0.30 -7.97 8.26
C ILE A 83 -0.87 -7.57 9.62
N LYS A 84 -0.91 -6.27 9.89
CA LYS A 84 -1.66 -5.64 10.97
C LYS A 84 -2.81 -4.89 10.33
N ASN A 85 -4.02 -5.39 10.53
CA ASN A 85 -5.25 -4.67 10.21
C ASN A 85 -5.59 -3.75 11.41
N CYS A 86 -5.93 -2.50 11.12
CA CYS A 86 -6.36 -1.50 12.10
C CYS A 86 -7.87 -1.51 12.37
N GLU A 87 -8.61 -2.41 11.71
CA GLU A 87 -10.05 -2.64 11.86
C GLU A 87 -10.90 -1.44 11.42
N GLY A 88 -10.41 -0.70 10.43
CA GLY A 88 -10.97 0.55 9.93
C GLY A 88 -10.56 1.76 10.77
N GLY A 89 -11.13 2.92 10.42
CA GLY A 89 -10.92 4.16 11.16
C GLY A 89 -10.23 5.21 10.30
N SER A 90 -9.46 6.10 10.93
CA SER A 90 -8.78 7.19 10.23
C SER A 90 -7.34 6.83 9.87
N ALA A 91 -6.77 7.53 8.89
CA ALA A 91 -5.33 7.48 8.59
C ALA A 91 -4.47 7.68 9.84
N LYS A 92 -4.91 8.55 10.76
CA LYS A 92 -4.27 8.75 12.07
C LYS A 92 -4.09 7.44 12.84
N ASN A 93 -5.13 6.61 12.94
CA ASN A 93 -5.06 5.35 13.69
C ASN A 93 -4.02 4.40 13.06
N VAL A 94 -3.99 4.33 11.73
CA VAL A 94 -3.02 3.50 10.99
C VAL A 94 -1.59 3.99 11.23
N LEU A 95 -1.37 5.31 11.18
CA LEU A 95 -0.07 5.94 11.41
C LEU A 95 0.41 5.78 12.86
N GLU A 96 -0.48 5.91 13.85
CA GLU A 96 -0.15 5.72 15.27
C GLU A 96 0.17 4.25 15.58
N GLU A 97 -0.61 3.30 15.06
CA GLU A 97 -0.32 1.87 15.20
C GLU A 97 0.99 1.50 14.53
N ALA A 98 1.30 2.08 13.37
CA ALA A 98 2.59 1.92 12.72
C ALA A 98 3.73 2.40 13.61
N GLN A 99 3.63 3.62 14.17
CA GLN A 99 4.64 4.16 15.08
C GLN A 99 4.86 3.24 16.30
N LYS A 100 3.79 2.73 16.92
CA LYS A 100 3.89 1.80 18.06
C LYS A 100 4.58 0.50 17.67
N LEU A 101 4.21 -0.10 16.53
CA LEU A 101 4.80 -1.35 16.06
C LEU A 101 6.28 -1.20 15.72
N ILE A 102 6.65 -0.11 15.06
CA ILE A 102 8.05 0.22 14.74
C ILE A 102 8.88 0.33 16.03
N GLN A 103 8.37 1.06 17.04
CA GLN A 103 9.05 1.19 18.33
C GLN A 103 9.18 -0.14 19.08
N LYS A 104 8.15 -1.00 18.99
CA LYS A 104 8.13 -2.31 19.68
C LYS A 104 9.06 -3.33 19.05
N ASN A 105 9.12 -3.38 17.72
CA ASN A 105 9.84 -4.42 17.00
C ASN A 105 11.32 -4.06 16.73
N GLY A 106 11.72 -2.80 16.86
CA GLY A 106 13.10 -2.39 16.57
C GLY A 106 13.55 -2.81 15.17
N ASP A 107 14.71 -3.45 15.08
CA ASP A 107 15.35 -3.91 13.84
C ASP A 107 14.95 -5.35 13.41
N ASP A 108 13.94 -5.94 14.06
CA ASP A 108 13.52 -7.34 13.80
C ASP A 108 12.75 -7.54 12.48
N CYS A 109 12.71 -6.54 11.59
CA CYS A 109 11.97 -6.59 10.34
C CYS A 109 12.75 -5.95 9.19
N SER A 110 12.37 -6.30 7.95
CA SER A 110 12.97 -5.72 6.73
C SER A 110 12.49 -4.31 6.44
N GLY A 111 11.34 -3.96 7.03
CA GLY A 111 10.68 -2.70 6.81
C GLY A 111 9.18 -2.78 7.00
N TYR A 112 8.58 -1.60 6.98
CA TYR A 112 7.18 -1.36 7.23
C TYR A 112 6.53 -0.74 5.99
N VAL A 113 5.38 -1.28 5.64
CA VAL A 113 4.49 -0.75 4.62
C VAL A 113 3.22 -0.31 5.31
N ILE A 114 2.92 0.98 5.26
CA ILE A 114 1.74 1.57 5.92
C ILE A 114 0.77 1.95 4.81
N TRP A 115 -0.49 1.50 4.84
CA TRP A 115 -1.44 1.71 3.75
C TRP A 115 -2.82 2.13 4.28
N PHE A 116 -3.31 3.28 3.83
CA PHE A 116 -4.64 3.82 4.13
C PHE A 116 -5.21 4.62 2.96
N ASP A 117 -6.47 5.03 3.05
CA ASP A 117 -7.16 5.80 2.02
C ASP A 117 -7.00 7.32 2.21
N GLU A 118 -7.06 8.08 1.11
CA GLU A 118 -6.93 9.55 1.16
C GLU A 118 -8.11 10.21 1.87
N ASP A 119 -9.32 9.66 1.70
CA ASP A 119 -10.53 10.20 2.31
C ASP A 119 -10.55 10.13 3.85
N THR A 120 -9.66 9.32 4.43
CA THR A 120 -9.44 9.21 5.88
C THR A 120 -8.25 10.01 6.40
N TYR A 121 -7.53 10.72 5.52
CA TYR A 121 -6.33 11.50 5.82
C TYR A 121 -6.63 13.01 5.99
N TYR A 122 -6.22 13.57 7.13
CA TYR A 122 -6.47 14.98 7.47
C TYR A 122 -5.17 15.77 7.66
N PRO A 123 -5.19 17.12 7.56
CA PRO A 123 -4.00 17.95 7.71
C PRO A 123 -3.20 17.71 9.02
N ASN A 124 -3.89 17.34 10.11
CA ASN A 124 -3.25 17.04 11.39
C ASN A 124 -2.38 15.77 11.35
N ASP A 125 -2.59 14.89 10.38
CA ASP A 125 -1.85 13.63 10.22
C ASP A 125 -0.52 13.86 9.47
N PHE A 126 -0.34 15.01 8.82
CA PHE A 126 0.80 15.35 7.97
C PHE A 126 2.15 15.21 8.67
N ASN A 127 2.26 15.69 9.91
CA ASN A 127 3.50 15.63 10.66
C ASN A 127 3.91 14.18 10.97
N LEU A 128 2.94 13.33 11.34
CA LEU A 128 3.20 11.93 11.65
C LEU A 128 3.53 11.13 10.38
N LYS A 129 2.77 11.37 9.30
CA LYS A 129 3.06 10.80 7.97
C LYS A 129 4.49 11.13 7.54
N ASN A 130 4.87 12.40 7.55
CA ASN A 130 6.22 12.82 7.13
C ASN A 130 7.32 12.22 8.00
N LYS A 131 7.11 12.15 9.32
CA LYS A 131 8.05 11.51 10.23
C LYS A 131 8.27 10.03 9.87
N LEU A 132 7.20 9.32 9.54
CA LEU A 132 7.26 7.90 9.14
C LEU A 132 7.86 7.73 7.74
N THR A 133 7.48 8.57 6.78
CA THR A 133 8.04 8.57 5.41
C THR A 133 9.52 8.92 5.37
N ALA A 134 10.03 9.71 6.31
CA ALA A 134 11.45 10.08 6.38
C ALA A 134 12.37 8.93 6.83
N ARG A 135 11.81 7.83 7.36
CA ARG A 135 12.59 6.65 7.76
C ARG A 135 13.03 5.87 6.53
N THR A 136 14.19 5.23 6.61
CA THR A 136 14.76 4.41 5.51
C THR A 136 14.04 3.07 5.34
N ASP A 137 13.49 2.54 6.42
CA ASP A 137 12.83 1.23 6.54
C ASP A 137 11.30 1.28 6.43
N THR A 138 10.72 2.45 6.13
CA THR A 138 9.27 2.64 6.11
C THR A 138 8.82 3.21 4.77
N GLU A 139 7.74 2.69 4.23
CA GLU A 139 7.01 3.25 3.11
C GLU A 139 5.57 3.50 3.54
N VAL A 140 5.08 4.71 3.27
CA VAL A 140 3.68 5.09 3.52
C VAL A 140 2.97 5.13 2.18
N TYR A 141 1.76 4.56 2.13
CA TYR A 141 0.90 4.49 0.97
C TYR A 141 -0.50 5.03 1.25
N VAL A 142 -0.91 6.00 0.44
CA VAL A 142 -2.21 6.65 0.47
C VAL A 142 -2.89 6.38 -0.87
N THR A 143 -4.04 5.72 -0.86
CA THR A 143 -4.79 5.47 -2.11
C THR A 143 -5.79 6.57 -2.38
N GLN A 144 -5.86 7.01 -3.63
CA GLN A 144 -6.71 8.11 -4.05
C GLN A 144 -7.90 7.64 -4.90
N PRO A 145 -9.15 8.03 -4.57
CA PRO A 145 -9.56 8.51 -3.25
C PRO A 145 -9.55 7.41 -2.18
N CYS A 146 -9.57 6.13 -2.60
CA CYS A 146 -9.62 4.95 -1.72
C CYS A 146 -9.24 3.67 -2.48
N VAL A 147 -9.01 2.58 -1.75
CA VAL A 147 -8.62 1.28 -2.30
C VAL A 147 -9.56 0.74 -3.39
N GLU A 148 -10.86 1.06 -3.35
CA GLU A 148 -11.79 0.63 -4.40
C GLU A 148 -11.50 1.23 -5.77
N SER A 149 -10.92 2.44 -5.84
CA SER A 149 -10.48 3.00 -7.14
C SER A 149 -9.36 2.15 -7.75
N TRP A 150 -8.44 1.68 -6.90
CA TRP A 150 -7.38 0.77 -7.29
C TRP A 150 -7.93 -0.60 -7.70
N LEU A 151 -8.90 -1.16 -6.97
CA LEU A 151 -9.55 -2.41 -7.35
C LEU A 151 -10.27 -2.29 -8.69
N LEU A 152 -10.90 -1.15 -8.97
CA LEU A 152 -11.61 -0.93 -10.22
C LEU A 152 -10.65 -0.84 -11.43
N ALA A 153 -9.39 -0.42 -11.18
CA ALA A 153 -8.35 -0.35 -12.19
C ALA A 153 -8.02 -1.70 -12.84
N HIS A 154 -8.26 -2.81 -12.14
CA HIS A 154 -8.09 -4.17 -12.66
C HIS A 154 -8.99 -4.48 -13.86
N PHE A 155 -10.06 -3.69 -14.04
CA PHE A 155 -11.08 -3.91 -15.04
C PHE A 155 -11.23 -2.75 -16.04
N GLN A 156 -10.84 -1.53 -15.66
CA GLN A 156 -10.96 -0.34 -16.53
C GLN A 156 -9.99 0.78 -16.15
N GLU A 157 -9.79 1.73 -17.05
CA GLU A 157 -9.02 2.95 -16.79
C GLU A 157 -9.65 3.82 -15.69
N ILE A 158 -8.80 4.43 -14.86
CA ILE A 158 -9.22 5.31 -13.76
C ILE A 158 -8.89 6.76 -14.10
N ASN A 159 -9.87 7.64 -13.93
CA ASN A 159 -9.67 9.09 -14.02
C ASN A 159 -9.72 9.72 -12.62
N LEU A 160 -8.55 9.92 -12.01
CA LEU A 160 -8.42 10.55 -10.68
C LEU A 160 -8.79 12.03 -10.66
N ASN A 161 -8.89 12.70 -11.81
CA ASN A 161 -9.36 14.09 -11.88
C ASN A 161 -10.89 14.20 -11.76
N SER A 162 -11.60 13.06 -11.79
CA SER A 162 -13.05 13.02 -11.64
C SER A 162 -13.45 13.19 -10.17
N PRO A 163 -14.50 13.98 -9.83
CA PRO A 163 -14.94 14.19 -8.45
C PRO A 163 -15.70 12.98 -7.86
N ILE A 164 -15.40 11.76 -8.33
CA ILE A 164 -16.05 10.53 -7.90
C ILE A 164 -15.63 10.22 -6.46
N LYS A 165 -16.63 9.96 -5.61
CA LYS A 165 -16.44 9.56 -4.22
C LYS A 165 -16.24 8.05 -4.09
N CYS A 166 -15.66 7.60 -2.98
CA CYS A 166 -15.38 6.18 -2.73
C CYS A 166 -16.56 5.23 -2.89
N HIS A 167 -17.73 5.60 -2.38
CA HIS A 167 -18.95 4.79 -2.51
C HIS A 167 -19.38 4.55 -3.98
N GLU A 168 -19.01 5.43 -4.91
CA GLU A 168 -19.29 5.24 -6.33
C GLU A 168 -18.32 4.24 -6.97
N TYR A 169 -17.06 4.20 -6.53
CA TYR A 169 -16.12 3.13 -6.90
C TYR A 169 -16.59 1.77 -6.38
N GLU A 170 -17.08 1.72 -5.15
CA GLU A 170 -17.69 0.50 -4.56
C GLU A 170 -18.86 -0.01 -5.41
N LYS A 171 -19.80 0.87 -5.77
CA LYS A 171 -20.92 0.49 -6.66
C LYS A 171 -20.43 0.04 -8.02
N ALA A 172 -19.42 0.70 -8.58
CA ALA A 172 -18.86 0.33 -9.87
C ALA A 172 -18.17 -1.04 -9.83
N LEU A 173 -17.59 -1.46 -8.70
CA LEU A 173 -17.01 -2.80 -8.56
C LEU A 173 -18.08 -3.90 -8.63
N ASP A 174 -19.27 -3.63 -8.10
CA ASP A 174 -20.42 -4.55 -8.14
C ASP A 174 -21.06 -4.60 -9.54
N HIS A 175 -20.37 -5.30 -10.46
CA HIS A 175 -20.80 -5.46 -11.84
C HIS A 175 -20.50 -6.89 -12.33
N PRO A 176 -21.37 -7.50 -13.18
CA PRO A 176 -21.15 -8.85 -13.71
C PRO A 176 -19.78 -9.07 -14.36
N ASP A 177 -19.29 -8.06 -15.09
CA ASP A 177 -17.99 -8.12 -15.78
C ASP A 177 -16.78 -7.76 -14.89
N ARG A 178 -17.00 -7.52 -13.60
CA ARG A 178 -15.97 -7.09 -12.63
C ARG A 178 -15.96 -8.01 -11.41
N ILE A 179 -16.60 -7.59 -10.32
CA ILE A 179 -16.72 -8.34 -9.08
C ILE A 179 -18.19 -8.38 -8.68
N PRO A 180 -18.99 -9.32 -9.23
CA PRO A 180 -20.41 -9.39 -8.91
C PRO A 180 -20.64 -9.68 -7.43
N ASN A 181 -21.55 -8.91 -6.84
CA ASN A 181 -21.85 -8.83 -5.41
C ASN A 181 -20.66 -8.39 -4.56
N TYR A 182 -19.95 -7.34 -4.98
CA TYR A 182 -18.81 -6.79 -4.24
C TYR A 182 -19.17 -6.50 -2.77
N LYS A 183 -18.41 -7.09 -1.84
CA LYS A 183 -18.53 -6.86 -0.40
C LYS A 183 -17.16 -6.78 0.24
N LYS A 184 -16.87 -5.67 0.94
CA LYS A 184 -15.57 -5.43 1.63
C LYS A 184 -15.19 -6.56 2.60
N SER A 185 -16.17 -7.22 3.20
CA SER A 185 -15.97 -8.29 4.18
C SER A 185 -15.70 -9.68 3.58
N ASP A 186 -15.83 -9.88 2.26
CA ASP A 186 -15.59 -11.18 1.63
C ASP A 186 -14.10 -11.36 1.27
N CYS A 187 -13.39 -12.06 2.15
CA CYS A 187 -11.95 -12.33 2.04
C CYS A 187 -11.53 -13.24 0.88
N GLN A 188 -12.47 -13.92 0.21
CA GLN A 188 -12.16 -14.77 -0.94
C GLN A 188 -12.55 -14.11 -2.27
N LEU A 189 -13.35 -13.05 -2.23
CA LEU A 189 -13.92 -12.44 -3.42
C LEU A 189 -12.85 -11.96 -4.39
N LEU A 190 -11.87 -11.20 -3.90
CA LEU A 190 -10.78 -10.69 -4.73
C LEU A 190 -10.01 -11.82 -5.43
N LYS A 191 -9.79 -12.97 -4.76
CA LYS A 191 -9.06 -14.11 -5.34
C LYS A 191 -9.80 -14.77 -6.50
N ARG A 192 -11.13 -14.65 -6.57
CA ARG A 192 -11.92 -15.23 -7.67
C ARG A 192 -11.79 -14.43 -8.96
N TYR A 193 -11.67 -13.11 -8.84
CA TYR A 193 -11.77 -12.19 -9.98
C TYR A 193 -10.46 -11.50 -10.36
N ILE A 194 -9.52 -11.37 -9.42
CA ILE A 194 -8.22 -10.72 -9.66
C ILE A 194 -7.12 -11.78 -9.71
N LYS A 195 -6.49 -11.93 -10.88
CA LYS A 195 -5.32 -12.79 -11.10
C LYS A 195 -4.12 -11.94 -11.49
N ALA A 196 -2.95 -12.57 -11.65
CA ALA A 196 -1.70 -11.87 -12.02
C ALA A 196 -1.85 -10.97 -13.25
N GLN A 197 -2.59 -11.40 -14.28
CA GLN A 197 -2.83 -10.58 -15.47
C GLN A 197 -3.64 -9.31 -15.15
N GLN A 198 -4.67 -9.41 -14.30
CA GLN A 198 -5.45 -8.25 -13.86
C GLN A 198 -4.59 -7.26 -13.06
N ILE A 199 -3.61 -7.75 -12.29
CA ILE A 199 -2.65 -6.87 -11.62
C ILE A 199 -1.88 -6.01 -12.65
N GLU A 200 -1.36 -6.62 -13.71
CA GLU A 200 -0.67 -5.89 -14.79
C GLU A 200 -1.60 -4.90 -15.51
N THR A 201 -2.87 -5.27 -15.68
CA THR A 201 -3.89 -4.39 -16.23
C THR A 201 -4.10 -3.17 -15.34
N ALA A 202 -4.25 -3.35 -14.02
CA ALA A 202 -4.41 -2.25 -13.07
C ALA A 202 -3.22 -1.28 -13.10
N ILE A 203 -1.99 -1.80 -13.22
CA ILE A 203 -0.77 -0.99 -13.35
C ILE A 203 -0.86 -0.05 -14.56
N LYS A 204 -1.40 -0.53 -15.70
CA LYS A 204 -1.54 0.27 -16.93
C LYS A 204 -2.71 1.26 -16.85
N HIS A 205 -3.80 0.85 -16.22
CA HIS A 205 -5.04 1.60 -16.13
C HIS A 205 -5.03 2.72 -15.08
N TYR A 206 -4.12 2.64 -14.12
CA TYR A 206 -4.03 3.65 -13.06
C TYR A 206 -3.15 4.82 -13.51
N PRO A 207 -3.66 6.06 -13.53
CA PRO A 207 -3.06 7.17 -14.29
C PRO A 207 -1.73 7.66 -13.73
N GLU A 208 -1.46 7.43 -12.44
CA GLU A 208 -0.32 8.01 -11.76
C GLU A 208 0.30 7.01 -10.75
N ILE A 209 0.91 5.96 -11.28
CA ILE A 209 1.57 4.90 -10.49
C ILE A 209 2.91 5.33 -9.85
N GLY A 210 3.40 6.54 -10.18
CA GLY A 210 4.68 7.07 -9.71
C GLY A 210 5.91 6.46 -10.39
N LYS A 211 7.10 6.77 -9.84
CA LYS A 211 8.37 6.11 -10.21
C LYS A 211 8.72 5.07 -9.15
N ILE A 212 9.08 3.87 -9.58
CA ILE A 212 9.65 2.79 -8.76
C ILE A 212 10.86 3.34 -7.99
N PRO A 213 10.90 3.29 -6.64
CA PRO A 213 12.09 3.69 -5.88
C PRO A 213 13.31 2.89 -6.34
N GLN A 214 14.42 3.57 -6.62
CA GLN A 214 15.66 2.93 -7.10
C GLN A 214 16.15 1.81 -6.17
N LYS A 215 15.88 1.90 -4.87
CA LYS A 215 16.27 0.89 -3.88
C LYS A 215 15.69 -0.51 -4.12
N PHE A 216 14.65 -0.65 -4.95
CA PHE A 216 14.08 -1.94 -5.34
C PHE A 216 14.53 -2.41 -6.72
N LYS A 217 15.17 -1.55 -7.53
CA LYS A 217 15.62 -1.89 -8.89
C LYS A 217 16.93 -2.71 -8.94
N ASN A 218 17.59 -2.88 -7.79
CA ASN A 218 18.94 -3.46 -7.68
C ASN A 218 18.96 -4.70 -6.78
N THR A 219 17.91 -5.52 -6.83
CA THR A 219 17.91 -6.90 -6.31
C THR A 219 17.66 -7.85 -7.45
#